data_AF-A0A941IUY9-F1
#
_entry.id   AF-A0A941IUY9-F1
#
_cell.length_a   1.000
_cell.length_b   1.000
_cell.length_c   1.000
_cell.angle_alpha   90.00
_cell.angle_beta   90.00
_cell.angle_gamma   90.00
#
_symmetry.space_group_name_H-M   'P 1'
#
loop_
_entity.id
_entity.type
_entity.pdbx_description
1 polymer ?
#
loop_
_entity_poly.entity_id
_entity_poly.type
_entity_poly.pdbx_seq_one_letter_code
_entity_poly.pdbx_strand_id
1 'polypeptide(L)'
;MLAQLPHASIVGGCGCGCRTVAIDVDRASAAPSPVSGRPVAEAQFDGGYGGLMLFVDAGYITWLEIYTFRDEPAAEWPPPETLDVR
;
A
#
# COMPACT_ATOMS: atom_id res chain seq x y z
N MET A 1 -4.99 0.03 -12.27
CA MET A 1 -4.02 0.55 -11.28
C MET A 1 -2.57 0.55 -11.78
N LEU A 2 -2.03 -0.51 -12.38
CA LEU A 2 -0.61 -0.57 -12.80
C LEU A 2 -0.13 0.63 -13.64
N ALA A 3 -0.98 1.17 -14.52
CA ALA A 3 -0.66 2.35 -15.33
C ALA A 3 -0.37 3.64 -14.51
N GLN A 4 -0.71 3.69 -13.22
CA GLN A 4 -0.41 4.82 -12.34
C GLN A 4 1.02 4.77 -11.78
N LEU A 5 1.67 3.59 -11.73
CA LEU A 5 2.97 3.41 -11.07
C LEU A 5 4.09 4.33 -11.62
N PRO A 6 4.21 4.57 -12.95
CA PRO A 6 5.21 5.50 -13.47
C PRO A 6 4.98 6.97 -13.08
N HIS A 7 3.78 7.29 -12.59
CA HIS A 7 3.33 8.63 -12.22
C HIS A 7 3.12 8.78 -10.70
N ALA A 8 3.50 7.77 -9.93
CA ALA A 8 3.35 7.71 -8.49
C ALA A 8 4.64 8.16 -7.79
N SER A 9 4.50 8.93 -6.72
CA SER A 9 5.62 9.36 -5.88
C SER A 9 5.28 9.18 -4.41
N ILE A 10 6.30 8.87 -3.59
CA ILE A 10 6.14 8.85 -2.14
C ILE A 10 6.22 10.29 -1.64
N VAL A 11 5.17 10.74 -0.96
CA VAL A 11 5.04 12.12 -0.45
C VAL A 11 5.07 12.22 1.06
N GLY A 12 5.14 11.09 1.77
CA GLY A 12 5.22 11.07 3.23
C GLY A 12 4.96 9.70 3.84
N GLY A 13 4.61 9.69 5.12
CA GLY A 13 4.23 8.48 5.86
C GLY A 13 3.36 8.80 7.07
N CYS A 14 2.88 7.76 7.76
CA CYS A 14 2.12 7.93 9.00
C CYS A 14 3.06 8.33 10.15
N GLY A 15 2.69 9.35 10.93
CA GLY A 15 3.40 9.70 12.17
C GLY A 15 3.12 8.75 13.35
N CYS A 16 2.27 7.75 13.16
CA CYS A 16 1.80 6.84 14.19
C CYS A 16 2.78 5.70 14.54
N GLY A 17 3.88 5.56 13.79
CA GLY A 17 4.85 4.47 13.96
C GLY A 17 4.56 3.23 13.10
N CYS A 18 3.33 3.10 12.56
CA CYS A 18 3.06 2.10 11.52
C CYS A 18 3.87 2.40 10.26
N ARG A 19 4.33 1.34 9.59
CA ARG A 19 5.06 1.48 8.33
C ARG A 19 4.06 1.73 7.20
N THR A 20 3.81 3.01 6.95
CA THR A 20 2.86 3.48 5.94
C THR A 20 3.55 4.51 5.06
N VAL A 21 3.41 4.38 3.74
CA VAL A 21 3.84 5.41 2.78
C VAL A 21 2.63 6.07 2.14
N ALA A 22 2.61 7.40 2.17
CA ALA A 22 1.69 8.22 1.42
C ALA A 22 2.16 8.30 -0.02
N ILE A 23 1.25 8.03 -0.96
CA ILE A 23 1.53 8.02 -2.39
C ILE A 23 0.66 9.10 -3.04
N ASP A 24 1.28 9.95 -3.84
CA ASP A 24 0.59 10.87 -4.75
C ASP A 24 0.79 10.42 -6.20
N VAL A 25 -0.28 10.47 -6.98
CA VAL A 25 -0.27 10.12 -8.41
C VAL A 25 -0.57 11.37 -9.21
N ASP A 26 0.32 11.70 -10.15
CA ASP A 26 0.06 12.80 -11.09
C ASP A 26 -1.19 12.49 -11.94
N ARG A 27 -2.28 13.17 -11.59
CA ARG A 27 -3.60 12.99 -12.21
C ARG A 27 -3.69 13.55 -13.62
N ALA A 28 -2.74 14.40 -14.04
CA ALA A 28 -2.65 14.87 -15.42
C ALA A 28 -2.07 13.78 -16.35
N SER A 29 -1.24 12.89 -15.80
CA SER A 29 -0.52 11.86 -16.55
C SER A 29 -1.12 10.46 -16.42
N ALA A 30 -2.02 10.23 -15.45
CA ALA A 30 -2.66 8.94 -15.24
C ALA A 30 -4.17 9.04 -14.99
N ALA A 31 -4.93 8.13 -15.61
CA ALA A 31 -6.37 8.02 -15.41
C ALA A 31 -6.72 7.35 -14.06
N PRO A 32 -7.89 7.67 -13.48
CA PRO A 32 -8.38 6.96 -12.31
C PRO A 32 -8.66 5.50 -12.66
N SER A 33 -8.36 4.60 -11.72
CA SER A 33 -8.72 3.20 -11.79
C SER A 33 -10.20 3.01 -11.49
N PRO A 34 -10.94 2.14 -12.21
CA PRO A 34 -12.32 1.80 -11.87
C PRO A 34 -12.43 0.92 -10.61
N VAL A 35 -11.30 0.44 -10.09
CA VAL A 35 -11.23 -0.39 -8.87
C VAL A 35 -11.68 0.44 -7.67
N SER A 36 -12.57 -0.15 -6.87
CA SER A 36 -13.08 0.42 -5.63
C SER A 36 -12.95 -0.60 -4.49
N GLY A 37 -12.85 -0.11 -3.25
CA GLY A 37 -12.56 -0.93 -2.06
C GLY A 37 -11.56 -0.23 -1.14
N ARG A 38 -11.59 -0.52 0.16
CA ARG A 38 -10.60 -0.02 1.14
C ARG A 38 -10.36 -1.10 2.20
N PRO A 39 -9.29 -1.91 2.09
CA PRO A 39 -8.26 -1.88 1.04
C PRO A 39 -8.75 -2.37 -0.34
N VAL A 40 -8.00 -2.05 -1.41
CA VAL A 40 -8.27 -2.55 -2.79
C VAL A 40 -7.48 -3.81 -3.13
N ALA A 41 -6.38 -4.07 -2.42
CA ALA A 41 -5.57 -5.26 -2.55
C ALA A 41 -4.87 -5.53 -1.21
N GLU A 42 -4.66 -6.81 -0.91
CA GLU A 42 -3.91 -7.26 0.26
C GLU A 42 -2.92 -8.36 -0.11
N ALA A 43 -1.83 -8.44 0.64
CA ALA A 43 -0.91 -9.58 0.59
C ALA A 43 -0.45 -9.91 2.00
N GLN A 44 -0.36 -11.19 2.34
CA GLN A 44 0.07 -11.63 3.67
C GLN A 44 1.56 -11.98 3.66
N PHE A 45 2.21 -11.85 4.80
CA PHE A 45 3.55 -12.38 5.05
C PHE A 45 3.61 -13.00 6.45
N ASP A 46 4.74 -13.63 6.79
CA ASP A 46 4.99 -14.21 8.12
C ASP A 46 3.85 -15.14 8.58
N GLY A 47 3.41 -16.05 7.70
CA GLY A 47 2.34 -17.00 8.00
C GLY A 47 0.98 -16.37 8.34
N GLY A 48 0.74 -15.12 7.93
CA GLY A 48 -0.50 -14.38 8.18
C GLY A 48 -0.49 -13.50 9.44
N TYR A 49 0.64 -13.41 10.15
CA TYR A 49 0.78 -12.50 11.31
C TYR A 49 0.97 -11.02 10.92
N GLY A 50 1.17 -10.75 9.63
CA GLY A 50 1.16 -9.42 9.07
C GLY A 50 0.87 -9.43 7.59
N GLY A 51 0.71 -8.24 7.02
CA GLY A 51 0.47 -8.10 5.61
C GLY A 51 0.58 -6.66 5.12
N LEU A 52 0.40 -6.52 3.83
CA LEU A 52 0.35 -5.26 3.12
C LEU A 52 -1.08 -4.97 2.69
N MET A 53 -1.47 -3.70 2.81
CA MET A 53 -2.72 -3.17 2.28
C MET A 53 -2.42 -2.04 1.31
N LEU A 54 -2.99 -2.11 0.12
CA LEU A 54 -2.99 -1.03 -0.85
C LEU A 54 -4.34 -0.30 -0.80
N PHE A 55 -4.30 1.02 -0.76
CA PHE A 55 -5.48 1.87 -0.72
C PHE A 55 -5.57 2.76 -1.95
N VAL A 56 -6.81 2.98 -2.37
CA VAL A 56 -7.19 3.88 -3.44
C VAL A 56 -8.23 4.86 -2.94
N ASP A 57 -8.11 6.11 -3.36
CA ASP A 57 -9.12 7.15 -3.16
C ASP A 57 -9.46 7.79 -4.50
N ALA A 58 -10.76 7.92 -4.80
CA ALA A 58 -11.26 8.40 -6.09
C ALA A 58 -10.58 7.76 -7.33
N GLY A 59 -10.19 6.48 -7.24
CA GLY A 59 -9.52 5.75 -8.31
C GLY A 59 -8.00 5.91 -8.37
N TYR A 60 -7.38 6.70 -7.48
CA TYR A 60 -5.92 6.89 -7.41
C TYR A 60 -5.29 6.18 -6.22
N ILE A 61 -4.13 5.56 -6.42
CA ILE A 61 -3.33 4.98 -5.32
C ILE A 61 -2.98 6.09 -4.32
N THR A 62 -3.21 5.83 -3.03
CA THR A 62 -2.97 6.82 -1.96
C THR A 62 -2.11 6.33 -0.82
N TRP A 63 -2.22 5.06 -0.43
CA TRP A 63 -1.47 4.52 0.69
C TRP A 63 -1.05 3.08 0.43
N LEU A 64 0.16 2.76 0.86
CA LEU A 64 0.61 1.39 1.08
C LEU A 64 1.01 1.27 2.55
N GLU A 65 0.44 0.29 3.24
CA GLU A 65 0.58 0.13 4.68
C GLU A 65 0.92 -1.32 5.04
N ILE A 66 1.83 -1.49 6.01
CA ILE A 66 2.01 -2.75 6.72
C ILE A 66 1.07 -2.79 7.92
N TYR A 67 0.24 -3.84 7.99
CA TYR A 67 -0.41 -4.23 9.24
C TYR A 67 0.33 -5.41 9.87
N THR A 68 0.30 -5.48 11.19
CA THR A 68 0.78 -6.63 11.94
C THR A 68 -0.05 -6.80 13.20
N PHE A 69 -0.19 -8.04 13.65
CA PHE A 69 -0.81 -8.37 14.94
C PHE A 69 0.22 -8.46 16.08
N ARG A 70 1.47 -8.03 15.83
CA ARG A 70 2.54 -7.95 16.83
C ARG A 70 2.45 -6.64 17.61
N ASP A 71 3.02 -6.63 18.81
CA ASP A 71 3.03 -5.46 19.70
C ASP A 71 3.94 -4.35 19.14
N GLU A 72 5.06 -4.71 18.52
CA GLU A 72 5.92 -3.74 17.82
C GLU A 72 5.55 -3.56 16.34
N PRO A 73 5.60 -2.32 15.81
CA PRO A 73 5.47 -2.07 14.39
C PRO A 73 6.55 -2.77 13.56
N ALA A 74 6.23 -3.12 12.33
CA ALA A 74 7.21 -3.66 11.39
C ALA A 74 8.34 -2.65 11.14
N ALA A 75 9.58 -3.08 11.38
CA ALA A 75 10.77 -2.24 11.20
C ALA A 75 11.12 -2.03 9.72
N GLU A 76 10.88 -3.05 8.89
CA GLU A 76 11.29 -3.12 7.49
C GLU A 76 10.14 -3.55 6.57
N TRP A 77 10.25 -3.21 5.29
CA TRP A 77 9.34 -3.72 4.27
C TRP A 77 9.69 -5.17 3.95
N PRO A 78 8.70 -6.09 3.85
CA PRO A 78 8.97 -7.47 3.49
C PRO A 78 9.50 -7.55 2.04
N PRO A 79 10.43 -8.48 1.74
CA PRO A 79 10.82 -8.76 0.38
C PRO A 79 9.60 -9.22 -0.43
N PRO A 80 9.38 -8.73 -1.67
CA PRO A 80 8.19 -9.06 -2.46
C PRO A 80 7.96 -10.56 -2.65
N GLU A 81 9.02 -11.35 -2.74
CA GLU A 81 8.98 -12.81 -2.89
C GLU A 81 8.43 -13.55 -1.66
N THR A 82 8.31 -12.87 -0.52
CA THR A 82 7.74 -13.43 0.72
C THR A 82 6.24 -13.16 0.86
N LEU A 83 5.67 -12.38 -0.06
CA LEU A 83 4.26 -11.99 -0.05
C LEU A 83 3.40 -13.09 -0.68
N ASP A 84 2.34 -13.47 0.02
CA ASP A 84 1.26 -14.31 -0.49
C ASP A 84 0.07 -13.43 -0.87
N VAL A 85 -0.19 -13.30 -2.16
CA VAL A 85 -1.27 -12.46 -2.72
C VAL A 85 -2.55 -13.28 -2.80
N ARG A 86 -3.61 -12.79 -2.14
CA ARG A 86 -4.94 -13.42 -2.16
C ARG A 86 -5.86 -12.83 -3.22
#